data_AF-E5G5H5-F1
#
_entry.id   AF-E5G5H5-F1
#
_cell.length_a   1.000
_cell.length_b   1.000
_cell.length_c   1.000
_cell.angle_alpha   90.00
_cell.angle_beta   90.00
_cell.angle_gamma   90.00
#
_symmetry.space_group_name_H-M   'P 1'
#
loop_
_entity.id
_entity.type
_entity.pdbx_description
1 polymer ?
#
loop_
_entity_poly.entity_id
_entity_poly.type
_entity_poly.pdbx_seq_one_letter_code
_entity_poly.pdbx_strand_id
1 'polypeptide(L)'
;MPFMRTLLISLILLTSSAQAAMQNQYALVFFFESSCPYCHKLAPKVTQVSLTAQLPVYAFSVDGQGIPGFEAPIPVTPEIAGTFFPSGGKAVMPSTFLINVNSRKFTRISIGDIPQSTLLQSVQNAIRDPRVQEALQ
;
A
#
# COMPACT_ATOMS: atom_id res chain seq x y z
N MET A 1 -65.65 -22.60 2.53
CA MET A 1 -65.13 -23.98 2.50
C MET A 1 -63.61 -23.90 2.25
N PRO A 2 -62.80 -24.77 2.87
CA PRO A 2 -61.78 -24.38 3.85
C PRO A 2 -60.33 -24.44 3.33
N PHE A 3 -59.39 -24.05 4.21
CA PHE A 3 -58.04 -24.62 4.32
C PHE A 3 -56.99 -24.28 3.24
N MET A 4 -56.06 -23.39 3.60
CA MET A 4 -54.61 -23.61 3.41
C MET A 4 -53.83 -22.61 4.29
N ARG A 5 -53.87 -22.74 5.62
CA ARG A 5 -52.76 -23.24 6.46
C ARG A 5 -51.36 -23.19 5.80
N THR A 6 -50.48 -22.42 6.47
CA THR A 6 -49.01 -22.56 6.55
C THR A 6 -48.25 -22.29 5.24
N LEU A 7 -47.08 -21.65 5.20
CA LEU A 7 -45.94 -21.71 6.11
C LEU A 7 -44.95 -20.58 5.75
N LEU A 8 -44.21 -20.13 6.77
CA LEU A 8 -42.97 -19.35 6.73
C LEU A 8 -42.17 -19.45 5.42
N ILE A 9 -41.72 -18.31 4.90
CA ILE A 9 -40.31 -18.17 4.49
C ILE A 9 -39.84 -16.79 4.95
N SER A 10 -38.94 -16.81 5.92
CA SER A 10 -38.18 -15.69 6.43
C SER A 10 -37.71 -14.78 5.29
N LEU A 11 -38.09 -13.50 5.34
CA LEU A 11 -37.44 -12.47 4.56
C LEU A 11 -36.04 -12.29 5.16
N ILE A 12 -35.12 -13.16 4.73
CA ILE A 12 -33.71 -13.11 5.06
C ILE A 12 -33.22 -11.71 4.70
N LEU A 13 -32.72 -11.02 5.72
CA LEU A 13 -32.03 -9.74 5.63
C LEU A 13 -31.04 -9.80 4.47
N LEU A 14 -31.40 -9.20 3.34
CA LEU A 14 -30.45 -8.79 2.31
C LEU A 14 -29.69 -7.59 2.86
N THR A 15 -28.85 -7.80 3.88
CA THR A 15 -27.76 -6.87 4.16
C THR A 15 -26.76 -7.05 3.04
N SER A 16 -26.95 -6.31 1.96
CA SER A 16 -25.92 -6.10 0.96
C SER A 16 -24.77 -5.36 1.65
N SER A 17 -23.79 -6.09 2.18
CA SER A 17 -22.51 -5.51 2.58
C SER A 17 -21.64 -5.37 1.33
N ALA A 18 -22.11 -4.62 0.34
CA ALA A 18 -21.34 -4.26 -0.85
C ALA A 18 -20.69 -2.89 -0.68
N GLN A 19 -20.04 -2.68 0.47
CA GLN A 19 -18.96 -1.73 0.61
C GLN A 19 -17.82 -2.47 1.29
N ALA A 20 -16.96 -3.09 0.49
CA ALA A 20 -15.58 -3.30 0.91
C ALA A 20 -14.94 -1.90 0.99
N ALA A 21 -15.30 -1.12 2.01
CA ALA A 21 -14.49 0.00 2.43
C ALA A 21 -13.09 -0.59 2.65
N MET A 22 -12.07 -0.03 2.02
CA MET A 22 -10.69 -0.38 2.34
C MET A 22 -10.53 -0.06 3.84
N GLN A 23 -10.70 -1.07 4.70
CA GLN A 23 -10.73 -0.89 6.16
C GLN A 23 -9.43 -0.29 6.68
N ASN A 24 -8.36 -0.45 5.90
CA ASN A 24 -7.08 0.17 6.14
C ASN A 24 -7.00 1.49 5.35
N GLN A 25 -6.85 2.62 6.04
CA GLN A 25 -6.62 3.92 5.41
C GLN A 25 -5.19 4.05 4.85
N TYR A 26 -4.32 3.07 5.07
CA TYR A 26 -2.92 3.12 4.68
C TYR A 26 -2.56 2.14 3.57
N ALA A 27 -1.60 2.53 2.74
CA ALA A 27 -0.93 1.67 1.77
C ALA A 27 0.59 1.86 1.86
N LEU A 28 1.34 0.86 1.42
CA LEU A 28 2.78 0.98 1.21
C LEU A 28 3.01 1.47 -0.23
N VAL A 29 3.87 2.46 -0.40
CA VAL A 29 4.36 2.89 -1.72
C VAL A 29 5.77 2.36 -1.89
N PHE A 30 6.08 1.76 -3.02
CA PHE A 30 7.38 1.22 -3.35
C PHE A 30 7.87 1.80 -4.68
N PHE A 31 8.86 2.68 -4.63
CA PHE A 31 9.53 3.19 -5.83
C PHE A 31 10.75 2.33 -6.16
N PHE A 32 10.88 1.98 -7.44
CA PHE A 32 11.99 1.20 -7.95
C PHE A 32 12.37 1.58 -9.39
N GLU A 33 13.51 1.05 -9.83
CA GLU A 33 13.98 1.05 -11.22
C GLU A 33 14.32 -0.39 -11.60
N SER A 34 14.04 -0.81 -12.83
CA SER A 34 14.21 -2.22 -13.22
C SER A 34 15.67 -2.68 -13.25
N SER A 35 16.61 -1.78 -13.55
CA SER A 35 18.04 -2.07 -13.60
C SER A 35 18.72 -2.11 -12.22
N CYS A 36 18.04 -1.62 -11.18
CA CYS A 36 18.59 -1.36 -9.85
C CYS A 36 18.72 -2.66 -9.03
N PRO A 37 19.94 -3.15 -8.70
CA PRO A 37 20.11 -4.43 -8.01
C PRO A 37 19.56 -4.43 -6.57
N TYR A 38 19.55 -3.28 -5.89
CA TYR A 38 18.96 -3.14 -4.57
C TYR A 38 17.43 -3.21 -4.61
N CYS A 39 16.82 -2.81 -5.72
CA CYS A 39 15.39 -2.88 -5.94
C CYS A 39 14.93 -4.34 -6.03
N HIS A 40 15.68 -5.17 -6.76
CA HIS A 40 15.47 -6.63 -6.80
C HIS A 40 15.63 -7.30 -5.44
N LYS A 41 16.56 -6.83 -4.59
CA LYS A 41 16.75 -7.36 -3.22
C LYS A 41 15.60 -6.97 -2.29
N LEU A 42 15.07 -5.76 -2.41
CA LEU A 42 14.02 -5.25 -1.53
C LEU A 42 12.63 -5.76 -1.93
N ALA A 43 12.37 -5.97 -3.23
CA ALA A 43 11.06 -6.38 -3.76
C ALA A 43 10.41 -7.57 -3.00
N PRO A 44 11.04 -8.74 -2.83
CA PRO A 44 10.41 -9.84 -2.10
C PRO A 44 10.12 -9.51 -0.63
N LYS A 45 10.92 -8.63 -0.01
CA LYS A 45 10.71 -8.17 1.37
C LYS A 45 9.49 -7.25 1.46
N VAL A 46 9.28 -6.37 0.48
CA VAL A 46 8.08 -5.52 0.36
C VAL A 46 6.84 -6.39 0.24
N THR A 47 6.87 -7.41 -0.62
CA THR A 47 5.76 -8.37 -0.76
C THR A 47 5.45 -9.06 0.57
N GLN A 48 6.46 -9.55 1.27
CA GLN A 48 6.25 -10.21 2.56
C GLN A 48 5.72 -9.25 3.64
N VAL A 49 6.23 -8.02 3.68
CA VAL A 49 5.75 -6.99 4.63
C VAL A 49 4.31 -6.58 4.32
N SER A 50 3.94 -6.45 3.04
CA SER A 50 2.56 -6.18 2.62
C SER A 50 1.59 -7.23 3.14
N LEU A 51 1.94 -8.51 2.98
CA LEU A 51 1.14 -9.63 3.48
C LEU A 51 1.04 -9.59 5.02
N THR A 52 2.16 -9.44 5.71
CA THR A 52 2.19 -9.47 7.19
C THR A 52 1.49 -8.26 7.81
N ALA A 53 1.63 -7.07 7.23
CA ALA A 53 1.03 -5.84 7.73
C ALA A 53 -0.38 -5.57 7.19
N GLN A 54 -0.88 -6.41 6.27
CA GLN A 54 -2.18 -6.25 5.60
C GLN A 54 -2.32 -4.87 4.94
N LEU A 55 -1.26 -4.43 4.25
CA LEU A 55 -1.21 -3.17 3.50
C LEU A 55 -1.10 -3.49 2.01
N PRO A 56 -1.96 -2.92 1.15
CA PRO A 56 -1.70 -3.00 -0.28
C PRO A 56 -0.43 -2.21 -0.64
N VAL A 57 0.15 -2.55 -1.79
CA VAL A 57 1.34 -1.88 -2.31
C VAL A 57 1.02 -1.14 -3.60
N TYR A 58 1.35 0.14 -3.65
CA TYR A 58 1.47 0.90 -4.89
C TYR A 58 2.92 0.88 -5.34
N ALA A 59 3.21 0.05 -6.35
CA ALA A 59 4.55 -0.09 -6.89
C ALA A 59 4.74 0.87 -8.08
N PHE A 60 5.69 1.78 -7.96
CA PHE A 60 6.02 2.78 -8.96
C PHE A 60 7.38 2.50 -9.58
N SER A 61 7.40 2.44 -10.91
CA SER A 61 8.64 2.26 -11.68
C SER A 61 9.06 3.58 -12.32
N VAL A 62 10.29 4.02 -12.06
CA VAL A 62 10.83 5.27 -12.64
C VAL A 62 11.22 5.11 -14.11
N ASP A 63 11.50 3.88 -14.57
CA ASP A 63 11.79 3.54 -15.96
C ASP A 63 10.60 2.87 -16.67
N GLY A 64 9.48 2.70 -15.96
CA GLY A 64 8.24 2.10 -16.48
C GLY A 64 8.29 0.57 -16.61
N GLN A 65 9.43 -0.06 -16.35
CA GLN A 65 9.63 -1.50 -16.50
C GLN A 65 9.35 -2.24 -15.18
N GLY A 66 8.80 -3.45 -15.26
CA GLY A 66 8.52 -4.30 -14.10
C GLY A 66 9.74 -5.06 -13.58
N ILE A 67 9.61 -5.61 -12.37
CA ILE A 67 10.56 -6.56 -11.74
C ILE A 67 9.79 -7.75 -11.15
N PRO A 68 10.43 -8.89 -10.82
CA PRO A 68 9.73 -10.01 -10.22
C PRO A 68 8.96 -9.62 -8.95
N GLY A 69 7.67 -9.98 -8.91
CA GLY A 69 6.71 -9.60 -7.86
C GLY A 69 6.01 -8.26 -8.07
N PHE A 70 6.46 -7.44 -9.04
CA PHE A 70 5.88 -6.16 -9.44
C PHE A 70 5.95 -6.00 -10.97
N GLU A 71 5.33 -6.94 -11.69
CA GLU A 71 5.43 -7.06 -13.16
C GLU A 71 4.67 -5.96 -13.90
N ALA A 72 3.61 -5.42 -13.31
CA ALA A 72 2.78 -4.35 -13.86
C ALA A 72 2.83 -3.09 -12.97
N PRO A 73 3.98 -2.38 -12.89
CA PRO A 73 4.11 -1.21 -12.05
C PRO A 73 3.39 0.00 -12.65
N ILE A 74 3.14 0.99 -11.78
CA ILE A 74 2.63 2.30 -12.19
C ILE A 74 3.83 3.14 -12.66
N PRO A 75 3.81 3.73 -13.87
CA PRO A 75 4.87 4.62 -14.31
C PRO A 75 4.92 5.88 -13.44
N VAL A 76 6.11 6.34 -13.08
CA VAL A 76 6.27 7.63 -12.38
C VAL A 76 6.04 8.79 -13.35
N THR A 77 5.04 9.62 -13.07
CA THR A 77 4.83 10.89 -13.77
C THR A 77 5.68 12.02 -13.16
N PRO A 78 5.91 13.14 -13.87
CA PRO A 78 6.59 14.30 -13.30
C PRO A 78 5.92 14.85 -12.03
N GLU A 79 4.59 14.79 -11.94
CA GLU A 79 3.84 15.20 -10.76
C GLU A 79 4.12 14.30 -9.55
N ILE A 80 4.13 12.98 -9.76
CA ILE A 80 4.49 12.00 -8.72
C ILE A 80 5.94 12.20 -8.29
N ALA A 81 6.86 12.37 -9.25
CA ALA A 81 8.26 12.64 -8.95
C ALA A 81 8.43 13.91 -8.10
N GLY A 82 7.79 15.01 -8.49
CA GLY A 82 7.83 16.27 -7.74
C GLY A 82 7.20 16.18 -6.34
N THR A 83 6.21 15.31 -6.17
CA THR A 83 5.54 15.08 -4.88
C THR A 83 6.44 14.30 -3.92
N PHE A 84 7.04 13.19 -4.37
CA PHE A 84 7.82 12.30 -3.49
C PHE A 84 9.31 12.68 -3.36
N PHE A 85 9.84 13.44 -4.32
CA PHE A 85 11.24 13.81 -4.41
C PHE A 85 11.40 15.31 -4.74
N PRO A 86 10.94 16.23 -3.85
CA PRO A 86 10.93 17.66 -4.13
C PRO A 86 12.34 18.23 -4.37
N SER A 87 12.37 19.20 -5.30
CA SER A 87 13.49 19.90 -5.95
C SER A 87 14.78 20.02 -5.11
N GLY A 88 15.65 19.02 -5.22
CA GLY A 88 17.00 19.01 -4.61
C GLY A 88 17.38 17.67 -3.98
N GLY A 89 16.39 16.85 -3.60
CA GLY A 89 16.65 15.48 -3.15
C GLY A 89 16.95 14.56 -4.34
N LYS A 90 18.10 13.88 -4.34
CA LYS A 90 18.32 12.77 -5.28
C LYS A 90 17.32 11.67 -4.95
N ALA A 91 16.48 11.29 -5.92
CA ALA A 91 15.69 10.07 -5.80
C ALA A 91 16.66 8.89 -5.68
N VAL A 92 16.65 8.23 -4.53
CA VAL A 92 17.47 7.04 -4.28
C VAL A 92 16.57 5.83 -4.34
N MET A 93 16.93 4.87 -5.19
CA MET A 93 16.18 3.64 -5.39
C MET A 93 16.84 2.46 -4.68
N PRO A 94 16.04 1.53 -4.13
CA PRO A 94 14.60 1.65 -3.93
C PRO A 94 14.25 2.64 -2.81
N SER A 95 13.00 3.07 -2.74
CA SER A 95 12.47 3.77 -1.56
C SER A 95 11.05 3.34 -1.25
N THR A 96 10.70 3.35 0.04
CA THR A 96 9.35 3.00 0.49
C THR A 96 8.73 4.11 1.33
N PHE A 97 7.41 4.25 1.25
CA PHE A 97 6.64 5.24 1.99
C PHE A 97 5.34 4.63 2.51
N LEU A 98 4.84 5.12 3.63
CA LEU A 98 3.49 4.85 4.10
C LEU A 98 2.61 6.03 3.70
N ILE A 99 1.54 5.77 2.96
CA ILE A 99 0.60 6.81 2.51
C ILE A 99 -0.77 6.56 3.13
N ASN A 100 -1.45 7.63 3.56
CA ASN A 100 -2.89 7.58 3.81
C ASN A 100 -3.62 7.77 2.48
N VAL A 101 -4.41 6.77 2.06
CA VAL A 101 -5.07 6.76 0.75
C VAL A 101 -6.17 7.83 0.62
N ASN A 102 -6.72 8.30 1.74
CA ASN A 102 -7.77 9.33 1.76
C ASN A 102 -7.16 10.73 1.66
N SER A 103 -6.18 11.05 2.50
CA SER A 103 -5.56 12.39 2.53
C SER A 103 -4.46 12.57 1.47
N ARG A 104 -3.93 11.45 0.94
CA ARG A 104 -2.75 11.36 0.06
C ARG A 104 -1.45 11.90 0.69
N LYS A 105 -1.45 12.18 2.00
CA LYS A 105 -0.25 12.50 2.76
C LYS A 105 0.55 11.22 3.02
N PHE A 106 1.87 11.34 3.08
CA PHE A 106 2.76 10.20 3.25
C PHE A 106 3.96 10.52 4.13
N THR A 107 4.56 9.48 4.68
CA THR A 107 5.87 9.53 5.36
C THR A 107 6.81 8.49 4.78
N ARG A 108 8.11 8.80 4.80
CA ARG A 108 9.14 7.89 4.31
C ARG A 108 9.40 6.77 5.32
N ILE A 109 9.52 5.54 4.82
CA ILE A 109 9.79 4.35 5.62
C ILE A 109 11.21 3.86 5.43
N SER A 110 11.70 3.80 4.18
CA SER A 110 13.08 3.38 3.90
C SER A 110 13.65 4.00 2.63
N ILE A 111 14.98 3.98 2.55
CA ILE A 111 15.79 4.23 1.35
C ILE A 111 16.80 3.09 1.25
N GLY A 112 17.00 2.57 0.05
CA GLY A 112 17.93 1.48 -0.21
C GLY A 112 17.38 0.11 0.25
N ASP A 113 18.20 -0.92 0.05
CA ASP A 113 17.90 -2.25 0.55
C ASP A 113 18.12 -2.33 2.07
N ILE A 114 17.15 -2.91 2.78
CA ILE A 114 17.20 -3.13 4.24
C ILE A 114 16.70 -4.54 4.59
N PRO A 115 16.98 -5.07 5.79
CA PRO A 115 16.40 -6.34 6.23
C PRO A 115 14.86 -6.28 6.29
N GLN A 116 14.20 -7.40 6.01
CA GLN A 116 12.73 -7.49 6.03
C GLN A 116 12.15 -7.16 7.42
N SER A 117 12.81 -7.63 8.49
CA SER A 117 12.42 -7.33 9.87
C SER A 117 12.48 -5.82 10.16
N THR A 118 13.51 -5.13 9.69
CA THR A 118 13.64 -3.69 9.79
C THR A 118 12.54 -2.98 9.01
N LEU A 119 12.24 -3.41 7.77
CA LEU A 119 11.15 -2.83 6.99
C LEU A 119 9.80 -2.99 7.70
N LEU A 120 9.48 -4.19 8.19
CA LEU A 120 8.25 -4.45 8.93
C LEU A 120 8.15 -3.59 10.19
N GLN A 121 9.23 -3.51 10.97
CA GLN A 121 9.27 -2.73 12.19
C GLN A 121 9.05 -1.23 11.91
N SER A 122 9.70 -0.68 10.87
CA SER A 122 9.52 0.71 10.48
C SER A 122 8.08 1.01 10.05
N VAL A 123 7.45 0.10 9.27
CA VAL A 123 6.03 0.21 8.90
C VAL A 123 5.13 0.19 10.13
N GLN A 124 5.31 -0.78 11.03
CA GLN A 124 4.49 -0.92 12.24
C GLN A 124 4.66 0.27 13.19
N ASN A 125 5.89 0.78 13.34
CA ASN A 125 6.17 1.97 14.13
C ASN A 125 5.46 3.19 13.54
N ALA A 126 5.56 3.40 12.22
CA ALA A 126 4.90 4.53 11.55
C ALA A 126 3.37 4.47 11.68
N ILE A 127 2.76 3.29 11.55
CA ILE A 127 1.31 3.12 11.72
C ILE A 127 0.85 3.40 13.16
N ARG A 128 1.69 3.07 14.15
CA ARG A 128 1.35 3.19 15.58
C ARG A 128 1.75 4.53 16.20
N ASP A 129 2.59 5.32 15.54
CA ASP A 129 3.04 6.62 16.05
C ASP A 129 1.93 7.68 15.89
N PRO A 130 1.38 8.24 16.98
CA PRO A 130 0.31 9.23 16.91
C PRO A 130 0.69 10.48 16.11
N ARG A 131 1.97 10.86 16.11
CA ARG A 131 2.47 12.04 15.37
C ARG A 131 2.45 11.79 13.87
N VAL A 132 2.79 10.56 13.47
CA VAL A 132 2.66 10.14 12.07
C VAL A 132 1.19 10.10 11.69
N GLN A 133 0.33 9.51 12.52
CA GLN A 133 -1.11 9.49 12.25
C GLN A 133 -1.68 10.90 12.06
N GLU A 134 -1.37 11.84 12.95
CA GLU A 134 -1.77 13.25 12.86
C GLU A 134 -1.23 13.92 11.59
N ALA A 135 0.05 13.72 11.27
CA ALA A 135 0.65 14.27 10.06
C ALA A 135 0.03 13.70 8.77
N LEU A 136 -0.55 12.50 8.83
CA LEU A 136 -1.15 11.80 7.70
C LEU A 136 -2.68 11.95 7.61
N GLN A 137 -3.34 12.63 8.56
CA GLN A 137 -4.76 12.95 8.49
C GLN A 137 -5.06 14.03 7.46
#